data_AF-A0A9W8K5X6-F1
#
_entry.id   AF-A0A9W8K5X6-F1
#
_cell.length_a   1.000
_cell.length_b   1.000
_cell.length_c   1.000
_cell.angle_alpha   90.00
_cell.angle_beta   90.00
_cell.angle_gamma   90.00
#
_symmetry.space_group_name_H-M   'P 1'
#
loop_
_entity.id
_entity.type
_entity.pdbx_description
1 polymer ?
#
loop_
_entity_poly.entity_id
_entity_poly.type
_entity_poly.pdbx_seq_one_letter_code
_entity_poly.pdbx_strand_id
1 'polypeptide(L)'
;MAPKKYTWIALWFLITAPIILWDAGYVLMRPRSMEGGDLRWFWSGFDTYERIDNVYSVKGYHDKTGFAPAAAVSNLVETSLNLIYIYGVYISPRNTAPIFGFAGAGLTLAKTTIWVLQEHFCGRCSYFAGRTDFPETLKFWIAPNVVWFTFCSLIVVRLGRDIASSLNAYGTPQPEQANKRVHTE
;
A
#
# COMPACT_ATOMS: atom_id res chain seq x y z
N MET A 1 8.22 -3.38 26.31
CA MET A 1 6.91 -2.67 26.27
C MET A 1 5.98 -3.41 25.30
N ALA A 2 4.70 -3.06 25.24
CA ALA A 2 3.79 -3.54 24.21
C ALA A 2 3.64 -2.45 23.13
N PRO A 3 3.47 -2.79 21.84
CA PRO A 3 3.27 -1.80 20.81
C PRO A 3 1.99 -0.99 21.05
N LYS A 4 2.04 0.31 20.75
CA LYS A 4 0.83 1.16 20.80
C LYS A 4 -0.17 0.66 19.76
N LYS A 5 -1.43 0.56 20.17
CA LYS A 5 -2.53 0.10 19.31
C LYS A 5 -3.22 1.30 18.67
N TYR A 6 -3.29 1.33 17.35
CA TYR A 6 -4.06 2.31 16.61
C TYR A 6 -5.15 1.61 15.81
N THR A 7 -6.36 1.61 16.35
CA THR A 7 -7.51 0.93 15.73
C THR A 7 -7.77 1.43 14.32
N TRP A 8 -7.60 2.72 14.04
CA TRP A 8 -7.78 3.27 12.69
C TRP A 8 -6.77 2.72 11.67
N ILE A 9 -5.51 2.47 12.07
CA ILE A 9 -4.49 1.86 11.20
C ILE A 9 -4.85 0.39 10.94
N ALA A 10 -5.24 -0.33 11.99
CA ALA A 10 -5.66 -1.72 11.88
C ALA A 10 -6.88 -1.87 10.97
N LEU A 11 -7.90 -1.02 11.13
CA LEU A 11 -9.08 -0.99 10.27
C LEU A 11 -8.72 -0.67 8.82
N TRP A 12 -7.86 0.33 8.60
CA TRP A 12 -7.37 0.65 7.26
C TRP A 12 -6.73 -0.57 6.60
N PHE A 13 -5.77 -1.23 7.27
CA PHE A 13 -5.10 -2.42 6.74
C PHE A 13 -6.03 -3.62 6.56
N LEU A 14 -6.99 -3.84 7.44
CA LEU A 14 -7.97 -4.92 7.32
C LEU A 14 -8.95 -4.71 6.17
N ILE A 15 -9.40 -3.46 5.95
CA ILE A 15 -10.32 -3.12 4.87
C ILE A 15 -9.59 -3.15 3.52
N THR A 16 -8.36 -2.66 3.49
CA THR A 16 -7.57 -2.55 2.26
C THR A 16 -6.99 -3.89 1.80
N ALA A 17 -6.66 -4.80 2.71
CA ALA A 17 -6.14 -6.12 2.35
C ALA A 17 -7.00 -6.88 1.32
N PRO A 18 -8.33 -7.10 1.51
CA PRO A 18 -9.13 -7.77 0.50
C PRO A 18 -9.22 -7.01 -0.82
N ILE A 19 -9.23 -5.67 -0.78
CA ILE A 19 -9.27 -4.82 -1.99
C ILE A 19 -7.98 -4.99 -2.80
N ILE A 20 -6.82 -4.93 -2.14
CA ILE A 20 -5.50 -5.08 -2.77
C ILE A 20 -5.31 -6.51 -3.30
N LEU A 21 -5.71 -7.52 -2.53
CA LEU A 21 -5.65 -8.91 -2.96
C LEU A 21 -6.57 -9.19 -4.14
N TRP A 22 -7.74 -8.56 -4.18
CA TRP A 22 -8.67 -8.65 -5.30
C TRP A 22 -8.07 -8.07 -6.59
N ASP A 23 -7.45 -6.89 -6.49
CA ASP A 23 -6.74 -6.22 -7.59
C ASP A 23 -5.52 -7.03 -8.07
N ALA A 24 -4.67 -7.48 -7.15
CA ALA A 24 -3.52 -8.31 -7.48
C ALA A 24 -3.94 -9.64 -8.12
N GLY A 25 -4.99 -10.27 -7.58
CA GLY A 25 -5.57 -11.49 -8.14
C GLY A 25 -6.08 -11.28 -9.57
N TYR A 26 -6.77 -10.17 -9.83
CA TYR A 26 -7.19 -9.81 -11.19
C TYR A 26 -5.99 -9.76 -12.15
N VAL A 27 -4.94 -9.03 -11.78
CA VAL A 27 -3.77 -8.82 -12.64
C VAL A 27 -2.96 -10.11 -12.85
N LEU A 28 -2.73 -10.89 -11.79
CA LEU A 28 -1.89 -12.07 -11.85
C LEU A 28 -2.57 -13.26 -12.52
N MET A 29 -3.89 -13.29 -12.57
CA MET A 29 -4.67 -14.34 -13.24
C MET A 29 -4.96 -14.03 -14.72
N ARG A 30 -4.40 -12.94 -15.29
CA ARG A 30 -4.52 -12.63 -16.71
C ARG A 30 -3.85 -13.74 -17.55
N PRO A 31 -4.47 -14.22 -18.65
CA PRO A 31 -5.64 -13.65 -19.30
C PRO A 31 -6.98 -14.22 -18.82
N ARG A 32 -6.99 -15.22 -17.92
CA ARG A 32 -8.21 -15.91 -17.46
C ARG A 32 -9.20 -14.99 -16.77
N SER A 33 -8.71 -13.96 -16.07
CA SER A 33 -9.53 -12.96 -15.38
C SER A 33 -10.09 -11.87 -16.30
N MET A 34 -9.53 -11.70 -17.51
CA MET A 34 -9.85 -10.62 -18.44
C MET A 34 -11.04 -10.95 -19.34
N GLU A 35 -11.47 -9.97 -20.14
CA GLU A 35 -12.40 -10.20 -21.24
C GLU A 35 -11.96 -11.38 -22.13
N GLY A 36 -12.86 -12.34 -22.36
CA GLY A 36 -12.58 -13.58 -23.08
C GLY A 36 -11.99 -14.72 -22.23
N GLY A 37 -11.69 -14.48 -20.95
CA GLY A 37 -11.17 -15.49 -20.02
C GLY A 37 -12.25 -16.30 -19.29
N ASP A 38 -11.90 -17.50 -18.84
CA ASP A 38 -12.80 -18.44 -18.15
C ASP A 38 -13.09 -18.08 -16.67
N LEU A 39 -12.25 -17.24 -16.06
CA LEU A 39 -12.44 -16.73 -14.69
C LEU A 39 -13.04 -15.32 -14.64
N ARG A 40 -13.41 -14.75 -15.80
CA ARG A 40 -13.99 -13.40 -15.92
C ARG A 40 -15.16 -13.18 -14.97
N TRP A 41 -16.01 -14.20 -14.79
CA TRP A 41 -17.20 -14.13 -13.94
C TRP A 41 -16.87 -13.73 -12.49
N PHE A 42 -15.71 -14.15 -11.97
CA PHE A 42 -15.27 -13.82 -10.62
C PHE A 42 -14.90 -12.34 -10.51
N TRP A 43 -14.21 -11.78 -11.52
CA TRP A 43 -13.79 -10.38 -11.55
C TRP A 43 -14.74 -9.44 -12.31
N SER A 44 -16.03 -9.79 -12.45
CA SER A 44 -16.99 -9.07 -13.31
C SER A 44 -16.99 -7.54 -13.13
N GLY A 45 -16.75 -7.01 -11.93
CA GLY A 45 -16.64 -5.56 -11.68
C GLY A 45 -15.46 -4.81 -12.34
N PHE A 46 -14.46 -5.51 -12.90
CA PHE A 46 -13.29 -4.92 -13.55
C PHE A 46 -13.53 -4.45 -14.99
N ASP A 47 -14.71 -4.72 -15.57
CA ASP A 47 -15.12 -4.28 -16.91
C ASP A 47 -14.80 -2.81 -17.19
N THR A 48 -15.18 -1.96 -16.24
CA THR A 48 -15.00 -0.52 -16.37
C THR A 48 -13.52 -0.19 -16.32
N TYR A 49 -12.75 -0.81 -15.42
CA TYR A 49 -11.31 -0.60 -15.29
C TYR A 49 -10.52 -1.06 -16.52
N GLU A 50 -10.88 -2.22 -17.10
CA GLU A 50 -10.29 -2.73 -18.35
C GLU A 50 -10.47 -1.79 -19.53
N ARG A 51 -11.66 -1.19 -19.65
CA ARG A 51 -11.98 -0.27 -20.75
C ARG A 51 -11.33 1.09 -20.58
N ILE A 52 -11.25 1.58 -19.35
CA ILE A 52 -10.84 2.95 -19.08
C ILE A 52 -9.33 3.10 -18.92
N ASP A 53 -8.64 2.08 -18.41
CA ASP A 53 -7.22 2.19 -18.07
C ASP A 53 -6.39 1.18 -18.84
N ASN A 54 -5.49 1.68 -19.69
CA ASN A 54 -4.64 0.83 -20.50
C ASN A 54 -3.80 -0.14 -19.64
N VAL A 55 -3.42 0.22 -18.41
CA VAL A 55 -2.68 -0.67 -17.49
C VAL A 55 -3.51 -1.91 -17.12
N TYR A 56 -4.84 -1.76 -17.03
CA TYR A 56 -5.74 -2.87 -16.70
C TYR A 56 -6.31 -3.58 -17.93
N SER A 57 -6.15 -2.99 -19.11
CA SER A 57 -6.76 -3.45 -20.36
C SER A 57 -6.14 -4.73 -20.95
N VAL A 58 -6.94 -5.41 -21.77
CA VAL A 58 -6.51 -6.53 -22.63
C VAL A 58 -5.38 -6.09 -23.56
N LYS A 59 -5.45 -4.86 -24.09
CA LYS A 59 -4.39 -4.27 -24.92
C LYS A 59 -3.06 -4.22 -24.17
N GLY A 60 -3.05 -3.64 -22.97
CA GLY A 60 -1.85 -3.54 -22.14
C GLY A 60 -1.23 -4.91 -21.81
N TYR A 61 -2.05 -5.95 -21.65
CA TYR A 61 -1.57 -7.32 -21.49
C TYR A 61 -0.89 -7.86 -22.76
N HIS A 62 -1.53 -7.72 -23.92
CA HIS A 62 -0.94 -8.17 -25.20
C HIS A 62 0.30 -7.38 -25.61
N ASP A 63 0.35 -6.09 -25.29
CA ASP A 63 1.50 -5.21 -25.47
C ASP A 63 2.65 -5.52 -24.48
N LYS A 64 2.47 -6.51 -23.59
CA LYS A 64 3.43 -6.95 -22.57
C LYS A 64 3.90 -5.82 -21.67
N THR A 65 2.98 -4.92 -21.29
CA THR A 65 3.29 -3.83 -20.36
C THR A 65 3.66 -4.39 -18.98
N GLY A 66 4.86 -4.08 -18.50
CA GLY A 66 5.38 -4.68 -17.26
C GLY A 66 4.85 -4.05 -15.97
N PHE A 67 4.19 -2.89 -16.06
CA PHE A 67 3.84 -2.11 -14.88
C PHE A 67 2.74 -2.75 -14.02
N ALA A 68 1.64 -3.21 -14.63
CA ALA A 68 0.55 -3.87 -13.91
C ALA A 68 1.02 -5.09 -13.09
N PRO A 69 1.69 -6.10 -13.69
CA PRO A 69 2.14 -7.27 -12.92
C PRO A 69 3.18 -6.92 -11.85
N ALA A 70 4.07 -5.95 -12.11
CA ALA A 70 5.02 -5.48 -11.10
C ALA A 70 4.30 -4.83 -9.90
N ALA A 71 3.30 -3.98 -10.17
CA ALA A 71 2.47 -3.38 -9.14
C ALA A 71 1.68 -4.44 -8.34
N ALA A 72 1.15 -5.47 -9.02
CA ALA A 72 0.43 -6.57 -8.38
C ALA A 72 1.31 -7.42 -7.46
N VAL A 73 2.59 -7.65 -7.80
CA VAL A 73 3.52 -8.31 -6.88
C VAL A 73 3.83 -7.41 -5.68
N SER A 74 4.04 -6.11 -5.92
CA SER A 74 4.23 -5.12 -4.85
C SER A 74 3.04 -5.08 -3.88
N ASN A 75 1.81 -5.15 -4.41
CA ASN A 75 0.55 -5.28 -3.67
C ASN A 75 0.56 -6.48 -2.69
N LEU A 76 1.09 -7.63 -3.10
CA LEU A 76 1.20 -8.80 -2.22
C LEU A 76 2.21 -8.57 -1.08
N VAL A 77 3.34 -7.94 -1.39
CA VAL A 77 4.39 -7.64 -0.39
C VAL A 77 3.88 -6.63 0.64
N GLU A 78 3.32 -5.50 0.20
CA GLU A 78 2.80 -4.48 1.12
C GLU A 78 1.65 -5.03 1.99
N THR A 79 0.75 -5.83 1.41
CA THR A 79 -0.37 -6.44 2.15
C THR A 79 0.14 -7.42 3.18
N SER A 80 1.14 -8.24 2.85
CA SER A 80 1.77 -9.15 3.80
C SER A 80 2.37 -8.40 4.99
N LEU A 81 3.08 -7.29 4.74
CA LEU A 81 3.64 -6.46 5.82
C LEU A 81 2.54 -5.83 6.70
N ASN A 82 1.45 -5.35 6.10
CA ASN A 82 0.31 -4.79 6.81
C ASN A 82 -0.39 -5.83 7.70
N LEU A 83 -0.53 -7.07 7.22
CA LEU A 83 -1.07 -8.18 8.00
C LEU A 83 -0.12 -8.61 9.13
N ILE A 84 1.20 -8.63 8.89
CA ILE A 84 2.20 -8.87 9.93
C ILE A 84 2.13 -7.78 11.01
N TYR A 85 1.93 -6.52 10.64
CA TYR A 85 1.67 -5.45 11.60
C TYR A 85 0.45 -5.75 12.48
N ILE A 86 -0.70 -6.09 11.87
CA ILE A 86 -1.93 -6.39 12.63
C ILE A 86 -1.69 -7.57 13.59
N TYR A 87 -1.09 -8.65 13.09
CA TYR A 87 -0.73 -9.82 13.91
C TYR A 87 0.18 -9.43 15.08
N GLY A 88 1.22 -8.63 14.79
CA GLY A 88 2.20 -8.16 15.76
C GLY A 88 1.67 -7.15 16.79
N VAL A 89 0.51 -6.54 16.56
CA VAL A 89 -0.12 -5.60 17.49
C VAL A 89 -1.22 -6.28 18.32
N TYR A 90 -2.01 -7.17 17.71
CA TYR A 90 -3.24 -7.69 18.32
C TYR A 90 -3.16 -9.15 18.77
N ILE A 91 -2.35 -10.00 18.13
CA ILE A 91 -2.31 -11.44 18.41
C ILE A 91 -1.03 -11.83 19.14
N SER A 92 0.13 -11.42 18.63
CA SER A 92 1.44 -11.64 19.24
C SER A 92 2.14 -10.29 19.41
N PRO A 93 1.85 -9.56 20.51
CA PRO A 93 2.36 -8.20 20.72
C PRO A 93 3.89 -8.12 20.66
N ARG A 94 4.43 -7.42 19.67
CA ARG A 94 5.87 -7.21 19.45
C ARG A 94 6.19 -5.73 19.27
N ASN A 95 7.24 -5.23 19.94
CA ASN A 95 7.68 -3.83 19.78
C ASN A 95 8.20 -3.51 18.38
N THR A 96 8.54 -4.53 17.60
CA THR A 96 8.95 -4.41 16.19
C THR A 96 7.77 -4.30 15.23
N ALA A 97 6.52 -4.53 15.68
CA ALA A 97 5.35 -4.48 14.82
C ALA A 97 5.22 -3.18 14.00
N PRO A 98 5.46 -1.97 14.56
CA PRO A 98 5.41 -0.71 13.81
C PRO A 98 6.30 -0.66 12.56
N ILE A 99 7.42 -1.41 12.54
CA ILE A 99 8.34 -1.46 11.38
C ILE A 99 7.60 -2.01 10.16
N PHE A 100 6.82 -3.08 10.33
CA PHE A 100 6.09 -3.71 9.24
C PHE A 100 4.98 -2.80 8.71
N GLY A 101 4.24 -2.13 9.59
CA GLY A 101 3.19 -1.19 9.17
C GLY A 101 3.75 0.06 8.49
N PHE A 102 4.89 0.56 8.98
CA PHE A 102 5.60 1.67 8.35
C PHE A 102 6.11 1.28 6.95
N ALA A 103 6.75 0.12 6.82
CA ALA A 103 7.28 -0.37 5.56
C ALA A 103 6.16 -0.66 4.54
N GLY A 104 5.10 -1.34 4.95
CA GLY A 104 3.94 -1.64 4.10
C GLY A 104 3.26 -0.37 3.58
N ALA A 105 2.94 0.58 4.47
CA ALA A 105 2.36 1.86 4.05
C ALA A 105 3.32 2.68 3.17
N GLY A 106 4.62 2.65 3.44
CA GLY A 106 5.65 3.31 2.62
C GLY A 106 5.74 2.73 1.20
N LEU A 107 5.65 1.41 1.05
CA LEU A 107 5.58 0.77 -0.26
C LEU A 107 4.35 1.21 -1.05
N THR A 108 3.19 1.32 -0.39
CA THR A 108 1.97 1.83 -1.04
C THR A 108 2.13 3.27 -1.52
N LEU A 109 2.77 4.14 -0.73
CA LEU A 109 3.07 5.52 -1.16
C LEU A 109 4.00 5.55 -2.36
N ALA A 110 5.09 4.78 -2.32
CA ALA A 110 6.05 4.70 -3.42
C ALA A 110 5.37 4.20 -4.70
N LYS A 111 4.61 3.11 -4.61
CA LYS A 111 3.83 2.54 -5.71
C LYS A 111 2.83 3.54 -6.28
N THR A 112 2.05 4.22 -5.43
CA THR A 112 1.07 5.23 -5.85
C THR A 112 1.75 6.41 -6.56
N THR A 113 2.94 6.81 -6.08
CA THR A 113 3.74 7.85 -6.71
C THR A 113 4.22 7.41 -8.09
N ILE A 114 4.76 6.19 -8.20
CA ILE A 114 5.20 5.62 -9.48
C ILE A 114 4.02 5.48 -10.45
N TRP A 115 2.83 5.10 -9.97
CA TRP A 115 1.61 5.03 -10.78
C TRP A 115 1.26 6.37 -11.43
N VAL A 116 1.25 7.44 -10.64
CA VAL A 116 0.98 8.80 -11.15
C VAL A 116 2.09 9.27 -12.10
N LEU A 117 3.35 8.99 -11.77
CA LEU A 117 4.50 9.36 -12.59
C LEU A 117 4.54 8.59 -13.92
N GLN A 118 4.13 7.32 -13.93
CA GLN A 118 4.05 6.50 -15.13
C GLN A 118 3.09 7.13 -16.15
N GLU A 119 1.92 7.58 -15.71
CA GLU A 119 0.97 8.30 -16.56
C GLU A 119 1.57 9.60 -17.12
N HIS A 120 2.30 10.35 -16.28
CA HIS A 120 2.95 11.59 -16.70
C HIS A 120 4.04 11.35 -17.75
N PHE A 121 4.97 10.43 -17.48
CA PHE A 121 6.13 10.19 -18.34
C PHE A 121 5.80 9.47 -19.64
N CYS A 122 4.70 8.72 -19.69
CA CYS A 122 4.24 8.14 -20.94
C CYS A 122 3.41 9.12 -21.79
N GLY A 123 3.28 10.39 -21.37
CA GLY A 123 2.54 11.40 -22.11
C GLY A 123 1.03 11.21 -22.04
N ARG A 124 0.50 10.79 -20.88
CA ARG A 124 -0.93 10.54 -20.65
C ARG A 124 -1.51 9.41 -21.51
N CYS A 125 -0.69 8.37 -21.72
CA CYS A 125 -0.96 7.28 -22.65
C CYS A 125 -1.82 6.14 -22.09
N SER A 126 -2.10 6.12 -20.77
CA SER A 126 -2.83 5.00 -20.16
C SER A 126 -4.24 5.38 -19.81
N TYR A 127 -4.47 6.00 -18.65
CA TYR A 127 -5.81 6.35 -18.23
C TYR A 127 -6.38 7.53 -19.04
N PHE A 128 -5.54 8.52 -19.37
CA PHE A 128 -5.98 9.75 -20.03
C PHE A 128 -5.99 9.66 -21.56
N ALA A 129 -5.58 8.53 -22.14
CA ALA A 129 -5.50 8.37 -23.59
C ALA A 129 -6.88 8.53 -24.24
N GLY A 130 -7.06 9.62 -25.00
CA GLY A 130 -8.29 9.89 -25.74
C GLY A 130 -9.49 10.30 -24.88
N ARG A 131 -9.30 10.64 -23.60
CA ARG A 131 -10.40 11.01 -22.69
C ARG A 131 -10.43 12.48 -22.29
N THR A 132 -11.63 13.01 -22.24
CA THR A 132 -11.95 14.39 -21.84
C THR A 132 -12.93 14.44 -20.66
N ASP A 133 -13.47 13.30 -20.21
CA ASP A 133 -14.51 13.27 -19.18
C ASP A 133 -13.93 13.35 -17.77
N PHE A 134 -14.14 14.52 -17.14
CA PHE A 134 -13.59 14.86 -15.84
C PHE A 134 -14.26 14.10 -14.67
N PRO A 135 -15.60 13.96 -14.59
CA PRO A 135 -16.27 13.14 -13.60
C PRO A 135 -15.75 11.69 -13.48
N GLU A 136 -15.58 10.99 -14.60
CA GLU A 136 -15.03 9.62 -14.58
C GLU A 136 -13.58 9.61 -14.09
N THR A 137 -12.77 10.56 -14.55
CA THR A 137 -11.39 10.75 -14.11
C THR A 137 -11.30 10.96 -12.61
N LEU A 138 -12.15 11.83 -12.08
CA LEU A 138 -12.20 12.11 -10.65
C LEU A 138 -12.59 10.84 -9.87
N LYS A 139 -13.62 10.12 -10.32
CA LYS A 139 -14.17 8.95 -9.63
C LYS A 139 -13.23 7.75 -9.64
N PHE A 140 -12.63 7.42 -10.78
CA PHE A 140 -11.92 6.16 -10.97
C PHE A 140 -10.39 6.29 -10.87
N TRP A 141 -9.83 7.49 -11.02
CA TRP A 141 -8.39 7.70 -10.98
C TRP A 141 -7.98 8.64 -9.83
N ILE A 142 -8.52 9.86 -9.75
CA ILE A 142 -8.04 10.84 -8.75
C ILE A 142 -8.45 10.43 -7.33
N ALA A 143 -9.75 10.23 -7.08
CA ALA A 143 -10.26 10.02 -5.72
C ALA A 143 -9.65 8.78 -5.03
N PRO A 144 -9.56 7.59 -5.67
CA PRO A 144 -8.93 6.45 -5.05
C PRO A 144 -7.46 6.72 -4.70
N ASN A 145 -6.68 7.27 -5.64
CA ASN A 145 -5.26 7.55 -5.43
C ASN A 145 -5.02 8.57 -4.31
N VAL A 146 -5.86 9.61 -4.21
CA VAL A 146 -5.79 10.59 -3.12
C VAL A 146 -6.04 9.91 -1.77
N VAL A 147 -7.06 9.05 -1.67
CA VAL A 147 -7.38 8.33 -0.43
C VAL A 147 -6.21 7.43 0.00
N TRP A 148 -5.67 6.63 -0.92
CA TRP A 148 -4.48 5.79 -0.65
C TRP A 148 -3.29 6.62 -0.17
N PHE A 149 -2.99 7.70 -0.90
CA PHE A 149 -1.86 8.56 -0.58
C PHE A 149 -2.00 9.22 0.79
N THR A 150 -3.18 9.77 1.10
CA THR A 150 -3.43 10.44 2.39
C THR A 150 -3.31 9.47 3.55
N PHE A 151 -4.03 8.34 3.54
CA PHE A 151 -4.00 7.41 4.67
C PHE A 151 -2.63 6.78 4.87
N CYS A 152 -1.94 6.36 3.82
CA CYS A 152 -0.60 5.80 3.97
C CYS A 152 0.41 6.85 4.46
N SER A 153 0.28 8.12 4.06
CA SER A 153 1.12 9.20 4.59
C SER A 153 0.93 9.39 6.10
N LEU A 154 -0.33 9.39 6.55
CA LEU A 154 -0.65 9.50 7.98
C LEU A 154 -0.10 8.31 8.78
N ILE A 155 -0.16 7.09 8.22
CA ILE A 155 0.36 5.88 8.85
C ILE A 155 1.89 5.93 8.96
N VAL A 156 2.58 6.28 7.88
CA VAL A 156 4.04 6.44 7.84
C VAL A 156 4.49 7.46 8.88
N VAL A 157 3.84 8.63 8.94
CA VAL A 157 4.17 9.65 9.94
C VAL A 157 3.89 9.14 11.36
N ARG A 158 2.76 8.47 11.59
CA ARG A 158 2.38 8.02 12.94
C ARG A 158 3.30 6.93 13.46
N LEU A 159 3.49 5.87 12.69
CA LEU A 159 4.35 4.75 13.07
C LEU A 159 5.83 5.16 13.08
N GLY A 160 6.25 6.04 12.16
CA GLY A 160 7.59 6.61 12.14
C GLY A 160 7.93 7.39 13.41
N ARG A 161 6.98 8.18 13.94
CA ARG A 161 7.14 8.87 15.23
C ARG A 161 7.30 7.90 16.40
N ASP A 162 6.56 6.79 16.41
CA ASP A 162 6.69 5.78 17.46
C ASP A 162 8.03 5.04 17.40
N ILE A 163 8.51 4.74 16.19
CA ILE A 163 9.84 4.17 15.97
C ILE A 163 10.92 5.15 16.46
N ALA A 164 10.88 6.41 16.01
CA ALA A 164 11.83 7.44 16.41
C ALA A 164 11.83 7.69 17.93
N SER A 165 10.65 7.74 18.56
CA SER A 165 10.53 7.88 20.01
C SER A 165 11.19 6.73 20.76
N SER A 166 11.09 5.50 20.24
CA SER A 166 11.70 4.32 20.86
C SER A 166 13.21 4.35 20.74
N LEU A 167 13.74 4.81 19.59
CA LEU A 167 15.18 4.96 19.37
C LEU A 167 15.78 6.06 20.26
N ASN A 168 15.12 7.21 20.36
CA ASN A 168 15.58 8.31 21.21
C ASN A 168 15.58 7.94 22.70
N ALA A 169 14.59 7.16 23.14
CA ALA A 169 14.52 6.68 24.53
C ALA A 169 15.68 5.73 24.88
N TYR A 170 16.22 4.98 23.90
CA TYR A 170 17.38 4.11 24.11
C TYR A 170 18.69 4.90 24.24
N GLY A 171 18.82 6.01 23.51
CA GLY A 171 20.02 6.86 23.53
C GLY A 171 20.16 7.75 24.77
N THR A 172 19.15 7.80 25.64
CA THR A 172 19.16 8.64 26.85
C THR A 172 19.53 7.76 28.06
N PRO A 173 20.64 8.03 28.78
CA PRO A 173 20.98 7.27 29.98
C PRO A 173 19.85 7.32 31.00
N GLN A 174 19.44 6.17 31.53
CA GLN A 174 18.50 6.16 32.65
C GLN A 174 19.14 6.79 33.88
N PRO A 175 18.40 7.61 34.67
CA PRO A 175 18.94 8.29 35.85
C PRO A 175 19.55 7.31 36.88
N GLU A 176 19.07 6.06 36.92
CA GLU A 176 19.61 5.02 37.80
C GLU A 176 21.04 4.55 37.41
N GLN A 177 21.39 4.62 36.12
CA GLN A 177 22.76 4.32 35.65
C GLN A 177 23.70 5.52 35.80
N ALA A 178 23.18 6.74 35.84
CA ALA A 178 23.95 7.93 36.16
C ALA A 178 24.37 7.95 37.64
N ASN A 179 23.46 7.57 38.55
CA ASN A 179 23.76 7.53 39.98
C ASN A 179 24.77 6.42 40.37
N LYS A 180 24.78 5.30 39.63
CA LYS A 180 25.76 4.23 39.86
C LYS A 180 27.18 4.57 39.40
N ARG A 181 27.38 5.51 38.47
CA ARG A 181 28.73 5.95 38.07
C ARG A 181 29.32 6.97 39.05
N VAL A 182 28.49 7.83 39.62
CA VAL A 182 28.93 8.87 40.57
C VAL A 182 29.36 8.29 41.92
N HIS A 183 28.86 7.12 42.31
CA HIS A 183 29.20 6.47 43.59
C HIS A 183 30.34 5.43 43.50
N THR A 184 31.00 5.30 42.35
CA THR A 184 32.14 4.40 42.14
C THR A 184 33.44 5.11 41.78
N GLU A 185 33.48 6.45 41.83
CA GLU A 185 34.68 7.27 41.71
C GLU A 185 35.13 7.81 43.08
#